data_AF-A0AAW6G5A3-F1
#
_entry.id   AF-A0AAW6G5A3-F1
#
_cell.length_a   1.000
_cell.length_b   1.000
_cell.length_c   1.000
_cell.angle_alpha   90.00
_cell.angle_beta   90.00
_cell.angle_gamma   90.00
#
_symmetry.space_group_name_H-M   'P 1'
#
loop_
_entity.id
_entity.type
_entity.pdbx_description
1 polymer ?
#
loop_
_entity_poly.entity_id
_entity_poly.type
_entity_poly.pdbx_seq_one_letter_code
_entity_poly.pdbx_strand_id
1 'polypeptide(L)'
;MIMNRLNSELRGHAVSYGLCTQWQGDWQNNKSQQELIGMYIRGIDFCIEHDYPTVEYIKGNFDRSLLHQNHIFVDEPVIGGDNGVYVLNGKCSGKLSFGKFTVVTLHLRHDSELTLEVEDCAKVFVSVYDRAKLHVRQSDVAKVYVYVHG
;
A
#
# COMPACT_ATOMS: atom_id res chain seq x y z
N MET A 1 -10.08 26.78 10.55
CA MET A 1 -9.42 26.80 9.21
C MET A 1 -10.26 25.96 8.28
N ILE A 2 -10.46 26.38 7.03
CA ILE A 2 -11.15 25.57 6.02
C ILE A 2 -10.17 24.51 5.51
N MET A 3 -10.62 23.25 5.49
CA MET A 3 -9.84 22.13 4.96
C MET A 3 -9.59 22.34 3.46
N ASN A 4 -8.39 22.01 2.96
CA ASN A 4 -8.11 22.04 1.54
C ASN A 4 -8.91 20.93 0.82
N ARG A 5 -9.06 21.07 -0.50
CA ARG A 5 -9.88 20.17 -1.31
C ARG A 5 -9.52 18.70 -1.09
N LEU A 6 -8.24 18.35 -1.21
CA LEU A 6 -7.74 16.98 -1.08
C LEU A 6 -8.12 16.36 0.28
N ASN A 7 -7.84 17.07 1.38
CA ASN A 7 -8.16 16.59 2.72
C ASN A 7 -9.67 16.50 2.94
N SER A 8 -10.45 17.47 2.44
CA SER A 8 -11.89 17.51 2.60
C SER A 8 -12.58 16.35 1.88
N GLU A 9 -12.18 16.07 0.63
CA GLU A 9 -12.73 14.98 -0.18
C GLU A 9 -12.40 13.61 0.43
N LEU A 10 -11.11 13.37 0.71
CA LEU A 10 -10.66 12.13 1.32
C LEU A 10 -11.34 11.88 2.67
N ARG A 11 -11.26 12.85 3.60
CA ARG A 11 -11.90 12.72 4.90
C ARG A 11 -13.41 12.51 4.77
N GLY A 12 -14.06 13.20 3.85
CA GLY A 12 -15.50 13.06 3.59
C GLY A 12 -15.87 11.64 3.16
N HIS A 13 -15.13 11.06 2.21
CA HIS A 13 -15.32 9.67 1.79
C HIS A 13 -15.06 8.69 2.93
N ALA A 14 -13.94 8.84 3.64
CA ALA A 14 -13.63 7.97 4.77
C ALA A 14 -14.73 8.00 5.84
N VAL A 15 -15.26 9.17 6.20
CA VAL A 15 -16.40 9.30 7.12
C VAL A 15 -17.65 8.61 6.56
N SER A 16 -17.92 8.76 5.26
CA SER A 16 -19.06 8.08 4.61
C SER A 16 -18.94 6.55 4.62
N TYR A 17 -17.72 6.02 4.66
CA TYR A 17 -17.42 4.59 4.83
C TYR A 17 -17.34 4.14 6.29
N GLY A 18 -17.64 5.03 7.26
CA GLY A 18 -17.69 4.66 8.67
C GLY A 18 -16.38 4.84 9.44
N LEU A 19 -15.48 5.73 8.98
CA LEU A 19 -14.27 6.09 9.72
C LEU A 19 -14.60 6.43 11.18
N CYS A 20 -13.94 5.79 12.16
CA CYS A 20 -14.30 5.94 13.56
C CYS A 20 -13.94 7.34 14.12
N THR A 21 -14.55 7.70 15.25
CA THR A 21 -14.39 9.01 15.89
C THR A 21 -12.95 9.36 16.24
N GLN A 22 -12.13 8.36 16.62
CA GLN A 22 -10.72 8.55 16.88
C GLN A 22 -9.98 9.05 15.64
N TRP A 23 -10.14 8.39 14.50
CA TRP A 23 -9.49 8.79 13.25
C TRP A 23 -10.06 10.11 12.69
N GLN A 24 -11.36 10.37 12.88
CA GLN A 24 -11.95 11.67 12.55
C GLN A 24 -11.36 12.81 13.40
N GLY A 25 -10.99 12.52 14.65
CA GLY A 25 -10.29 13.42 15.56
C GLY A 25 -8.83 13.67 15.16
N ASP A 26 -8.10 12.61 14.80
CA ASP A 26 -6.72 12.71 14.30
C ASP A 26 -6.63 13.54 13.00
N TRP A 27 -7.71 13.55 12.21
CA TRP A 27 -7.84 14.26 10.94
C TRP A 27 -8.68 15.55 11.02
N GLN A 28 -8.56 16.31 12.11
CA GLN A 28 -9.28 17.58 12.26
C GLN A 28 -8.73 18.73 11.39
N ASN A 29 -7.44 18.69 11.07
CA ASN A 29 -6.75 19.74 10.32
C ASN A 29 -6.16 19.21 9.02
N ASN A 30 -5.78 20.13 8.12
CA ASN A 30 -5.09 19.79 6.89
C ASN A 30 -3.83 18.98 7.17
N LYS A 31 -3.70 17.87 6.45
CA LYS A 31 -2.50 17.04 6.36
C LYS A 31 -1.81 17.28 5.03
N SER A 32 -0.48 17.29 5.05
CA SER A 32 0.33 17.19 3.84
C SER A 32 0.09 15.86 3.14
N GLN A 33 0.47 15.73 1.87
CA GLN A 33 0.37 14.45 1.16
C GLN A 33 1.17 13.34 1.88
N GLN A 34 2.34 13.66 2.43
CA GLN A 34 3.15 12.71 3.19
C GLN A 34 2.42 12.20 4.45
N GLU A 35 1.75 13.09 5.19
CA GLU A 35 0.94 12.69 6.35
C GLU A 35 -0.28 11.85 5.95
N LEU A 36 -0.92 12.18 4.83
CA LEU A 36 -2.04 11.40 4.28
C LEU A 36 -1.59 9.99 3.86
N ILE A 37 -0.42 9.87 3.23
CA ILE A 37 0.20 8.59 2.89
C ILE A 37 0.50 7.78 4.16
N GLY A 38 1.07 8.41 5.19
CA GLY A 38 1.30 7.75 6.48
C GLY A 38 0.01 7.25 7.13
N MET A 39 -1.07 8.03 7.04
CA MET A 39 -2.40 7.60 7.48
C MET A 39 -2.95 6.43 6.66
N TYR A 40 -2.78 6.46 5.34
CA TYR A 40 -3.20 5.39 4.42
C TYR A 40 -2.51 4.06 4.77
N ILE A 41 -1.19 4.07 4.97
CA ILE A 41 -0.43 2.87 5.36
C ILE A 41 -0.84 2.36 6.74
N ARG A 42 -1.04 3.26 7.73
CA ARG A 42 -1.46 2.88 9.09
C ARG A 42 -2.88 2.31 9.12
N GLY A 43 -3.76 2.79 8.25
CA GLY A 43 -5.16 2.39 8.15
C GLY A 43 -5.44 1.51 6.92
N ILE A 44 -4.44 0.75 6.46
CA ILE A 44 -4.51 0.09 5.15
C ILE A 44 -5.67 -0.89 5.05
N ASP A 45 -6.00 -1.63 6.11
CA ASP A 45 -7.10 -2.60 6.08
C ASP A 45 -8.44 -1.92 5.77
N PHE A 46 -8.74 -0.79 6.42
CA PHE A 46 -9.93 0.02 6.14
C PHE A 46 -9.94 0.55 4.69
N CYS A 47 -8.77 0.98 4.21
CA CYS A 47 -8.61 1.49 2.85
C CYS A 47 -8.85 0.39 1.81
N ILE A 48 -8.36 -0.82 2.05
CA ILE A 48 -8.55 -1.97 1.16
C ILE A 48 -10.00 -2.45 1.17
N GLU A 49 -10.62 -2.55 2.36
CA GLU A 49 -12.01 -3.01 2.52
C GLU A 49 -13.01 -2.15 1.72
N HIS A 50 -12.75 -0.84 1.61
CA HIS A 50 -13.62 0.10 0.93
C HIS A 50 -13.14 0.54 -0.46
N ASP A 51 -12.09 -0.09 -1.00
CA ASP A 51 -11.37 0.33 -2.20
C ASP A 51 -11.12 1.86 -2.26
N TYR A 52 -10.58 2.37 -1.15
CA TYR A 52 -10.47 3.80 -0.88
C TYR A 52 -9.05 4.18 -0.45
N PRO A 53 -8.46 5.24 -1.04
CA PRO A 53 -8.93 5.95 -2.23
C PRO A 53 -8.83 5.08 -3.47
N THR A 54 -9.65 5.36 -4.49
CA THR A 54 -9.60 4.60 -5.75
C THR A 54 -8.27 4.82 -6.46
N VAL A 55 -7.87 3.85 -7.29
CA VAL A 55 -6.69 3.92 -8.17
C VAL A 55 -6.63 5.24 -8.95
N GLU A 56 -7.74 5.64 -9.58
CA GLU A 56 -7.81 6.91 -10.34
C GLU A 56 -7.65 8.13 -9.45
N TYR A 57 -8.20 8.09 -8.24
CA TYR A 57 -8.07 9.19 -7.30
C TYR A 57 -6.61 9.37 -6.86
N ILE A 58 -5.90 8.27 -6.58
CA ILE A 58 -4.49 8.32 -6.18
C ILE A 58 -3.66 8.94 -7.30
N LYS A 59 -3.79 8.45 -8.54
CA LYS A 59 -3.07 8.98 -9.71
C LYS A 59 -3.34 10.47 -9.97
N GLY A 60 -4.57 10.91 -9.77
CA GLY A 60 -4.97 12.29 -10.06
C GLY A 60 -4.55 13.31 -8.99
N ASN A 61 -4.22 12.88 -7.78
CA ASN A 61 -4.10 13.78 -6.63
C ASN A 61 -2.79 13.68 -5.83
N PHE A 62 -2.01 12.63 -5.99
CA PHE A 62 -0.75 12.43 -5.25
C PHE A 62 0.46 12.54 -6.16
N ASP A 63 1.53 13.16 -5.65
CA ASP A 63 2.80 13.20 -6.36
C ASP A 63 3.38 11.77 -6.48
N ARG A 64 3.67 11.37 -7.72
CA ARG A 64 4.16 10.02 -8.01
C ARG A 64 5.49 9.71 -7.33
N SER A 65 6.41 10.68 -7.28
CA SER A 65 7.71 10.46 -6.65
C SER A 65 7.55 10.25 -5.14
N LEU A 66 6.62 10.98 -4.52
CA LEU A 66 6.27 10.83 -3.11
C LEU A 66 5.63 9.47 -2.83
N LEU A 67 4.75 8.97 -3.71
CA LEU A 67 4.20 7.62 -3.60
C LEU A 67 5.32 6.56 -3.63
N HIS A 68 6.26 6.69 -4.56
CA HIS A 68 7.39 5.75 -4.70
C HIS A 68 8.34 5.77 -3.50
N GLN A 69 8.61 6.95 -2.94
CA GLN A 69 9.38 7.09 -1.69
C GLN A 69 8.73 6.38 -0.51
N ASN A 70 7.41 6.15 -0.55
CA ASN A 70 6.65 5.42 0.45
C ASN A 70 6.24 4.01 -0.01
N HIS A 71 6.87 3.48 -1.08
CA HIS A 71 6.63 2.14 -1.64
C HIS A 71 5.18 1.87 -2.09
N ILE A 72 4.47 2.91 -2.51
CA ILE A 72 3.13 2.80 -3.10
C ILE A 72 3.24 2.91 -4.61
N PHE A 73 2.68 1.92 -5.32
CA PHE A 73 2.68 1.85 -6.78
C PHE A 73 1.23 1.78 -7.29
N VAL A 74 0.96 2.47 -8.40
CA VAL A 74 -0.39 2.54 -8.99
C VAL A 74 -0.32 2.42 -10.51
N ASP A 75 -0.87 1.32 -11.07
CA ASP A 75 -0.90 1.03 -12.52
C ASP A 75 0.46 1.17 -13.23
N GLU A 76 1.52 0.68 -12.59
CA GLU A 76 2.88 0.87 -13.08
C GLU A 76 3.82 -0.30 -12.76
N PRO A 77 4.95 -0.41 -13.49
CA PRO A 77 6.00 -1.35 -13.14
C PRO A 77 6.57 -1.06 -11.75
N VAL A 78 6.81 -2.12 -10.98
CA VAL A 78 7.36 -1.99 -9.63
C VAL A 78 8.88 -2.03 -9.65
N ILE A 79 9.49 -1.19 -8.81
CA ILE A 79 10.93 -1.11 -8.61
C ILE A 79 11.24 -1.00 -7.10
N GLY A 80 12.39 -1.49 -6.67
CA GLY A 80 12.84 -1.38 -5.28
C GLY A 80 13.40 -2.69 -4.72
N GLY A 81 13.52 -2.75 -3.39
CA GLY A 81 14.08 -3.89 -2.66
C GLY A 81 14.52 -3.55 -1.23
N ASP A 82 13.81 -2.63 -0.56
CA ASP A 82 14.16 -2.10 0.76
C ASP A 82 13.15 -2.54 1.83
N ASN A 83 13.47 -2.27 3.09
CA ASN A 83 12.55 -2.49 4.20
C ASN A 83 11.37 -1.52 4.12
N GLY A 84 10.16 -2.02 4.36
CA GLY A 84 8.99 -1.15 4.44
C GLY A 84 7.67 -1.87 4.23
N VAL A 85 6.62 -1.05 4.07
CA VAL A 85 5.29 -1.50 3.69
C VAL A 85 5.05 -1.12 2.23
N TYR A 86 4.91 -2.13 1.37
CA TYR A 86 4.62 -1.98 -0.05
C TYR A 86 3.13 -2.09 -0.29
N VAL A 87 2.57 -1.18 -1.09
CA VAL A 87 1.16 -1.24 -1.50
C VAL A 87 1.06 -1.10 -3.02
N LEU A 88 0.65 -2.17 -3.68
CA LEU A 88 0.56 -2.26 -5.14
C LEU A 88 -0.92 -2.26 -5.53
N ASN A 89 -1.36 -1.15 -6.15
CA ASN A 89 -2.75 -0.93 -6.52
C ASN A 89 -2.94 -0.96 -8.04
N GLY A 90 -4.05 -1.56 -8.49
CA GLY A 90 -4.45 -1.55 -9.89
C GLY A 90 -3.75 -2.65 -10.68
N LYS A 91 -3.03 -2.28 -11.75
CA LYS A 91 -2.32 -3.18 -12.67
C LYS A 91 -0.81 -3.01 -12.56
N CYS A 92 -0.28 -3.26 -11.36
CA CYS A 92 1.17 -3.26 -11.16
C CYS A 92 1.79 -4.57 -11.64
N SER A 93 2.99 -4.51 -12.22
CA SER A 93 3.73 -5.72 -12.57
C SER A 93 5.23 -5.59 -12.35
N GLY A 94 5.91 -6.70 -12.10
CA GLY A 94 7.37 -6.72 -12.04
C GLY A 94 7.93 -7.73 -11.05
N LYS A 95 9.14 -7.45 -10.60
CA LYS A 95 9.91 -8.31 -9.69
C LYS A 95 10.47 -7.49 -8.54
N LEU A 96 10.30 -7.98 -7.32
CA LEU A 96 10.95 -7.47 -6.11
C LEU A 96 11.85 -8.54 -5.52
N SER A 97 13.03 -8.15 -5.08
CA SER A 97 14.03 -9.02 -4.46
C SER A 97 14.37 -8.51 -3.07
N PHE A 98 14.33 -9.39 -2.07
CA PHE A 98 14.59 -9.07 -0.67
C PHE A 98 15.56 -10.09 -0.05
N GLY A 99 16.65 -9.61 0.54
CA GLY A 99 17.68 -10.45 1.16
C GLY A 99 18.14 -9.92 2.52
N LYS A 100 19.34 -10.32 2.95
CA LYS A 100 19.97 -9.95 4.22
C LYS A 100 19.03 -10.18 5.41
N PHE A 101 18.72 -9.11 6.16
CA PHE A 101 17.86 -9.11 7.34
C PHE A 101 16.60 -8.26 7.10
N THR A 102 16.15 -8.18 5.85
CA THR A 102 15.02 -7.32 5.50
C THR A 102 13.71 -7.83 6.11
N VAL A 103 12.84 -6.89 6.49
CA VAL A 103 11.48 -7.16 6.96
C VAL A 103 10.52 -6.30 6.14
N VAL A 104 9.60 -6.96 5.45
CA VAL A 104 8.70 -6.33 4.49
C VAL A 104 7.28 -6.78 4.71
N THR A 105 6.34 -5.84 4.67
CA THR A 105 4.91 -6.12 4.52
C THR A 105 4.48 -5.68 3.14
N LEU A 106 3.72 -6.50 2.41
CA LEU A 106 3.29 -6.23 1.04
C LEU A 106 1.79 -6.46 0.90
N HIS A 107 1.08 -5.46 0.41
CA HIS A 107 -0.33 -5.53 0.02
C HIS A 107 -0.40 -5.54 -1.51
N LEU A 108 -0.74 -6.70 -2.08
CA LEU A 108 -0.85 -6.90 -3.53
C LEU A 108 -2.33 -6.94 -3.92
N ARG A 109 -2.80 -5.95 -4.69
CA ARG A 109 -4.23 -5.76 -4.96
C ARG A 109 -4.60 -5.76 -6.44
N HIS A 110 -5.91 -5.84 -6.66
CA HIS A 110 -6.59 -5.69 -7.94
C HIS A 110 -6.13 -6.70 -8.99
N ASP A 111 -5.55 -6.23 -10.09
CA ASP A 111 -5.08 -7.03 -11.22
C ASP A 111 -3.54 -7.08 -11.27
N SER A 112 -2.88 -6.82 -10.14
CA SER A 112 -1.42 -6.76 -10.07
C SER A 112 -0.80 -8.14 -10.11
N GLU A 113 0.35 -8.27 -10.78
CA GLU A 113 1.10 -9.52 -10.90
C GLU A 113 2.57 -9.32 -10.50
N LEU A 114 3.00 -9.98 -9.43
CA LEU A 114 4.31 -9.79 -8.84
C LEU A 114 5.09 -11.11 -8.78
N THR A 115 6.36 -11.05 -9.19
CA THR A 115 7.36 -12.06 -8.82
C THR A 115 8.17 -11.59 -7.61
N LEU A 116 8.22 -12.40 -6.57
CA LEU A 116 8.94 -12.13 -5.35
C LEU A 116 10.10 -13.11 -5.19
N GLU A 117 11.32 -12.60 -5.06
CA GLU A 117 12.52 -13.38 -4.75
C GLU A 117 13.00 -13.03 -3.35
N VAL A 118 13.08 -14.02 -2.45
CA VAL A 118 13.40 -13.82 -1.05
C VAL A 118 14.51 -14.77 -0.59
N GLU A 119 15.60 -14.22 -0.10
CA GLU A 119 16.84 -14.95 0.24
C GLU A 119 17.43 -14.54 1.60
N ASP A 120 18.55 -15.16 1.99
CA ASP A 120 19.24 -14.96 3.27
C ASP A 120 18.34 -15.17 4.52
N CYS A 121 18.22 -14.17 5.39
CA CYS A 121 17.42 -14.16 6.62
C CYS A 121 16.19 -13.25 6.50
N ALA A 122 15.79 -12.86 5.28
CA ALA A 122 14.69 -11.95 5.06
C ALA A 122 13.34 -12.54 5.50
N LYS A 123 12.44 -11.66 5.94
CA LYS A 123 11.07 -12.01 6.32
C LYS A 123 10.09 -11.12 5.58
N VAL A 124 9.26 -11.72 4.75
CA VAL A 124 8.27 -11.02 3.93
C VAL A 124 6.88 -11.52 4.27
N PHE A 125 5.98 -10.59 4.57
CA PHE A 125 4.56 -10.83 4.82
C PHE A 125 3.77 -10.26 3.65
N VAL A 126 3.03 -11.10 2.95
CA VAL A 126 2.29 -10.71 1.75
C VAL A 126 0.81 -10.99 1.95
N SER A 127 -0.01 -9.95 1.86
CA SER A 127 -1.45 -10.08 1.73
C SER A 127 -1.83 -9.90 0.26
N VAL A 128 -2.45 -10.92 -0.32
CA VAL A 128 -2.91 -10.96 -1.71
C VAL A 128 -4.43 -10.82 -1.72
N TYR A 129 -4.92 -9.85 -2.49
CA TYR A 129 -6.34 -9.50 -2.60
C TYR A 129 -6.83 -9.63 -4.05
N ASP A 130 -8.15 -9.65 -4.22
CA ASP A 130 -8.84 -9.51 -5.50
C ASP A 130 -8.45 -10.59 -6.55
N ARG A 131 -7.92 -10.18 -7.71
CA ARG A 131 -7.44 -11.05 -8.79
C ARG A 131 -5.91 -11.02 -8.90
N ALA A 132 -5.24 -10.53 -7.87
CA ALA A 132 -3.80 -10.35 -7.90
C ALA A 132 -3.07 -11.70 -7.93
N LYS A 133 -1.92 -11.72 -8.59
CA LYS A 133 -1.11 -12.93 -8.78
C LYS A 133 0.26 -12.73 -8.16
N LEU A 134 0.65 -13.67 -7.31
CA LEU A 134 1.96 -13.68 -6.67
C LEU A 134 2.70 -14.96 -7.06
N HIS A 135 3.92 -14.79 -7.58
CA HIS A 135 4.88 -15.88 -7.81
C HIS A 135 6.01 -15.73 -6.80
N VAL A 136 6.24 -16.74 -5.96
CA VAL A 136 7.27 -16.68 -4.91
C VAL A 136 8.42 -17.63 -5.22
N ARG A 137 9.65 -17.12 -5.12
CA ARG A 137 10.90 -17.88 -5.07
C ARG A 137 11.57 -17.59 -3.74
N GLN A 138 11.70 -18.61 -2.91
CA GLN A 138 12.30 -18.50 -1.58
C GLN A 138 13.54 -19.41 -1.50
N SER A 139 14.64 -18.87 -0.99
CA SER A 139 15.90 -19.58 -0.76
C SER A 139 16.40 -19.39 0.69
N ASP A 140 17.51 -20.06 1.03
CA ASP A 140 18.19 -20.00 2.32
C ASP A 140 17.26 -20.22 3.53
N VAL A 141 17.39 -19.38 4.56
CA VAL A 141 16.58 -19.43 5.79
C VAL A 141 15.47 -18.37 5.79
N ALA A 142 15.24 -17.73 4.63
CA ALA A 142 14.24 -16.69 4.48
C ALA A 142 12.82 -17.25 4.69
N LYS A 143 11.90 -16.36 5.09
CA LYS A 143 10.51 -16.73 5.32
C LYS A 143 9.57 -15.81 4.56
N VAL A 144 8.65 -16.42 3.82
CA VAL A 144 7.56 -15.72 3.15
C VAL A 144 6.24 -16.23 3.72
N TYR A 145 5.46 -15.31 4.26
CA TYR A 145 4.12 -15.57 4.80
C TYR A 145 3.11 -14.99 3.81
N VAL A 146 2.25 -15.83 3.26
CA VAL A 146 1.25 -15.39 2.27
C VAL A 146 -0.15 -15.57 2.85
N TYR A 147 -0.92 -14.49 2.84
CA TYR A 147 -2.31 -14.42 3.26
C TYR A 147 -3.16 -14.11 2.04
N VAL A 148 -4.01 -15.04 1.62
CA VAL A 148 -4.90 -14.85 0.48
C VAL A 148 -6.27 -14.49 1.00
N HIS A 149 -6.79 -13.34 0.57
CA HIS A 149 -8.12 -12.84 0.89
C HIS A 149 -9.02 -13.10 -0.33
N GLY A 150 -10.15 -13.77 -0.11
CA GLY A 150 -11.10 -14.17 -1.15
C GLY A 150 -12.52 -13.75 -0.83
#